data_AF-A0ABC8TI16-F1
#
_entry.id   AF-A0ABC8TI16-F1
#
_cell.length_a   1.000
_cell.length_b   1.000
_cell.length_c   1.000
_cell.angle_alpha   90.00
_cell.angle_beta   90.00
_cell.angle_gamma   90.00
#
_symmetry.space_group_name_H-M   'P 1'
#
loop_
_entity.id
_entity.type
_entity.pdbx_description
1 polymer ?
#
loop_
_entity_poly.entity_id
_entity_poly.type
_entity_poly.pdbx_seq_one_letter_code
_entity_poly.pdbx_strand_id
1 'polypeptide(L)' 'WIRAHIVDSKSVLGKPFLVIEFGKSSRSAWYSLRARDSNFGNVYNAIYSCATSDGPYAGELFWQLMA' A
#
# COMPACT_ATOMS: atom_id res chain seq x y z
N TRP A 1 -0.41 -9.34 1.31
CA TRP A 1 0.40 -8.58 2.27
C TRP A 1 -0.42 -7.49 2.98
N ILE A 2 -0.86 -6.43 2.29
CA ILE A 2 -1.64 -5.31 2.87
C ILE A 2 -2.86 -5.81 3.68
N ARG A 3 -3.69 -6.68 3.10
CA ARG A 3 -4.88 -7.24 3.79
C ARG A 3 -4.55 -7.98 5.09
N ALA A 4 -3.44 -8.74 5.11
CA ALA A 4 -3.04 -9.46 6.33
C ALA A 4 -2.64 -8.47 7.43
N HIS A 5 -1.85 -7.43 7.08
CA HIS A 5 -1.45 -6.41 8.04
C HIS A 5 -2.62 -5.55 8.52
N ILE A 6 -3.64 -5.33 7.67
CA ILE A 6 -4.90 -4.69 8.09
C ILE A 6 -5.61 -5.53 9.16
N VAL A 7 -5.73 -6.84 8.95
CA VAL A 7 -6.37 -7.75 9.92
C VAL A 7 -5.59 -7.77 11.22
N ASP A 8 -4.26 -7.91 11.16
CA ASP A 8 -3.42 -7.93 12.35
C ASP A 8 -3.50 -6.61 13.13
N SER A 9 -3.41 -5.48 12.43
CA SER A 9 -3.52 -4.15 13.03
C SER A 9 -4.89 -3.91 13.69
N LYS A 10 -5.99 -4.33 13.05
CA LYS A 10 -7.35 -4.13 13.58
C LYS A 10 -7.67 -5.08 14.73
N SER A 11 -7.42 -6.37 14.53
CA SER A 11 -7.99 -7.44 15.37
C SER A 11 -7.02 -7.97 16.42
N VAL A 12 -5.71 -7.84 16.22
CA VAL A 12 -4.71 -8.37 17.16
C VAL A 12 -4.03 -7.25 17.92
N LEU A 13 -3.52 -6.24 17.20
CA LEU A 13 -2.70 -5.19 17.79
C LEU A 13 -3.52 -3.99 18.31
N GLY A 14 -4.69 -3.72 17.72
CA GLY A 14 -5.47 -2.52 18.00
C GLY A 14 -4.72 -1.23 17.69
N LYS A 15 -3.88 -1.23 16.64
CA LYS A 15 -3.01 -0.11 16.27
C LYS A 15 -3.30 0.40 14.86
N PRO A 16 -3.07 1.69 14.58
CA PRO A 16 -3.11 2.22 13.23
C PRO A 16 -2.12 1.48 12.30
N PHE A 17 -2.50 1.37 11.03
CA PHE A 17 -1.73 0.75 9.97
C PHE A 17 -1.34 1.79 8.93
N LEU A 18 -0.03 1.88 8.64
CA LEU A 18 0.52 2.77 7.62
C LEU A 18 1.35 1.96 6.62
N VAL A 19 1.26 2.34 5.33
CA VAL A 19 2.12 1.80 4.27
C VAL A 19 3.14 2.88 3.90
N ILE A 20 4.25 2.94 4.62
CA ILE A 20 5.21 4.05 4.49
C ILE A 20 6.24 3.86 3.37
N GLU A 21 6.35 2.66 2.80
CA GLU A 21 7.18 2.40 1.63
C GLU A 21 6.50 1.41 0.70
N PHE A 22 6.25 1.85 -0.53
CA PHE A 22 5.90 0.97 -1.64
C PHE A 22 6.33 1.60 -2.96
N GLY A 23 6.69 0.77 -3.93
CA GLY A 23 7.18 1.24 -5.22
C GLY A 23 7.28 0.11 -6.24
N LYS A 24 7.69 0.46 -7.47
CA LYS A 24 8.03 -0.51 -8.51
C LYS A 24 9.38 -0.12 -9.11
N SER A 25 10.39 -0.96 -8.91
CA SER A 25 11.75 -0.68 -9.38
C SER A 25 11.84 -0.74 -10.90
N SER A 26 12.49 0.26 -11.51
CA SER A 26 12.84 0.27 -12.93
C SER A 26 13.84 -0.82 -13.32
N ARG A 27 14.56 -1.37 -12.34
CA ARG A 27 15.49 -2.49 -12.53
C ARG A 27 14.79 -3.85 -12.58
N SER A 28 13.47 -3.90 -12.35
CA SER A 28 12.72 -5.16 -12.44
C SER A 28 12.54 -5.58 -13.90
N ALA A 29 12.63 -6.90 -14.15
CA ALA A 29 12.25 -7.45 -15.45
C ALA A 29 10.80 -7.03 -15.77
N TRP A 30 10.55 -6.67 -17.04
CA TRP A 30 9.24 -6.22 -17.53
C TRP A 30 8.74 -4.90 -16.92
N TYR A 31 9.65 -4.06 -16.45
CA TYR A 31 9.28 -2.72 -16.01
C TYR A 31 8.64 -1.92 -17.15
N SER A 32 7.54 -1.25 -16.81
CA SER A 32 6.92 -0.20 -17.62
C SER A 32 6.20 0.77 -16.68
N LEU A 33 5.92 1.99 -17.15
CA LEU A 33 5.11 2.94 -16.39
C LEU A 33 3.74 2.34 -16.06
N ARG A 34 3.12 1.64 -17.02
CA ARG A 34 1.86 0.93 -16.79
C ARG A 34 1.95 -0.11 -15.67
N ALA A 35 3.05 -0.85 -15.58
CA ALA A 35 3.25 -1.83 -14.50
C ALA A 35 3.44 -1.15 -13.14
N ARG A 36 4.15 -0.01 -13.09
CA ARG A 36 4.25 0.82 -11.87
C ARG A 36 2.89 1.37 -11.47
N ASP A 37 2.17 1.97 -12.40
CA ASP A 37 0.89 2.64 -12.12
C ASP A 37 -0.18 1.62 -11.72
N SER A 38 -0.18 0.43 -12.32
CA SER A 38 -1.03 -0.68 -11.88
C SER A 38 -0.68 -1.14 -10.46
N ASN A 39 0.60 -1.24 -10.10
CA ASN A 39 1.02 -1.55 -8.74
C ASN A 39 0.54 -0.48 -7.74
N PHE A 40 0.69 0.80 -8.08
CA PHE A 40 0.25 1.92 -7.25
C PHE A 40 -1.28 1.91 -7.08
N GLY A 41 -2.02 1.72 -8.17
CA GLY A 41 -3.48 1.59 -8.14
C GLY A 41 -3.95 0.45 -7.25
N ASN A 42 -3.27 -0.71 -7.25
CA ASN A 42 -3.60 -1.82 -6.36
C ASN A 42 -3.40 -1.46 -4.88
N VAL A 43 -2.32 -0.75 -4.56
CA VAL A 43 -2.02 -0.30 -3.19
C VAL A 43 -3.06 0.74 -2.75
N TYR A 44 -3.26 1.80 -3.54
CA TYR A 44 -4.25 2.85 -3.26
C TYR A 44 -5.68 2.31 -3.13
N ASN A 45 -6.09 1.37 -3.98
CA ASN A 45 -7.43 0.78 -3.90
C ASN A 45 -7.63 -0.06 -2.62
N ALA A 46 -6.63 -0.85 -2.23
CA ALA A 46 -6.70 -1.66 -1.01
C ALA A 46 -6.78 -0.76 0.24
N ILE A 47 -6.00 0.31 0.23
CA ILE A 47 -5.96 1.35 1.24
C ILE A 47 -7.30 2.09 1.34
N TYR A 48 -7.80 2.60 0.21
CA TYR A 48 -9.05 3.35 0.15
C TYR A 48 -10.22 2.50 0.64
N SER A 49 -10.27 1.23 0.22
CA SER A 49 -11.27 0.27 0.70
C SER A 49 -11.19 0.08 2.22
N CYS A 50 -9.98 0.03 2.78
CA CYS A 50 -9.77 -0.09 4.22
C CYS A 50 -10.28 1.17 4.96
N ALA A 51 -9.83 2.36 4.52
CA ALA A 51 -10.19 3.64 5.14
C ALA A 51 -11.71 3.91 5.09
N THR A 52 -12.37 3.60 3.97
CA THR A 52 -13.82 3.78 3.82
C THR A 52 -14.66 2.77 4.60
N SER A 53 -14.05 1.66 5.06
CA SER A 53 -14.71 0.60 5.84
C SER A 53 -14.47 0.69 7.35
N ASP A 54 -14.04 1.86 7.86
CA ASP A 54 -13.63 2.04 9.26
C ASP A 54 -12.53 1.03 9.66
N GLY A 55 -11.58 0.82 8.75
CA GLY A 55 -10.40 0.00 8.95
C GLY A 55 -9.29 0.78 9.66
N PRO A 56 -8.23 0.10 10.16
CA PRO A 56 -7.16 0.71 10.94
C PRO A 56 -6.24 1.61 10.12
N TYR A 57 -6.60 1.94 8.88
CA TYR A 57 -5.71 2.60 7.95
C TYR A 57 -5.51 4.08 8.30
N ALA A 58 -4.25 4.52 8.36
CA ALA A 58 -3.89 5.87 8.80
C ALA A 58 -2.99 6.66 7.83
N GLY A 59 -2.59 6.07 6.70
CA GLY A 59 -1.86 6.80 5.65
C GLY A 59 -0.79 5.98 4.92
N GLU A 60 -0.36 6.50 3.76
CA GLU A 60 0.64 5.90 2.89
C GLU A 60 1.66 6.91 2.38
N LEU A 61 2.85 6.40 2.05
CA LEU A 61 3.90 7.11 1.36
C LEU A 61 4.48 6.20 0.28
N PHE A 62 4.39 6.62 -0.99
CA PHE A 62 5.10 5.92 -2.06
C PHE A 62 6.59 6.24 -1.94
N TRP A 63 7.42 5.25 -2.22
CA TRP A 63 8.86 5.38 -2.24
C TRP A 63 9.33 5.28 -3.70
N GLN A 64 9.92 6.31 -4.29
CA GLN A 64 10.29 7.63 -3.78
C GLN A 64 10.06 8.65 -4.91
N LEU A 65 10.12 9.95 -4.61
CA LEU A 65 9.92 10.98 -5.63
C LEU A 65 10.99 10.94 -6.73
N MET A 66 12.24 10.66 -6.37
CA MET A 66 13.38 10.49 -7.28
C MET A 66 14.26 9.34 -6.78
N ALA A 67 14.77 8.52 -7.69
CA ALA A 67 15.47 7.27 -7.37
C ALA A 67 16.88 7.17 -7.95
#